data_AF-A0A1I6T550-F1
#
_entry.id   AF-A0A1I6T550-F1
#
_cell.length_a   1.000
_cell.length_b   1.000
_cell.length_c   1.000
_cell.angle_alpha   90.00
_cell.angle_beta   90.00
_cell.angle_gamma   90.00
#
_symmetry.space_group_name_H-M   'P 1'
#
loop_
_entity.id
_entity.type
_entity.pdbx_description
1 polymer ?
#
loop_
_entity_poly.entity_id
_entity_poly.type
_entity_poly.pdbx_seq_one_letter_code
_entity_poly.pdbx_strand_id
1 'polypeptide(L)' 'MTKFYNVCTRKTITSVNGEKKLYHKVGVIKVTEKGGWFLQLYHQPETDFLIFPSHKDELPVINFDSNEA' A
#
# COMPACT_ATOMS: atom_id res chain seq x y z
N MET A 1 1.26 -19.68 -12.44
CA MET A 1 0.51 -19.11 -11.30
C MET A 1 0.34 -17.63 -11.52
N THR A 2 -0.91 -17.13 -11.52
CA THR A 2 -1.20 -15.70 -11.61
C THR A 2 -0.86 -15.03 -10.28
N LYS A 3 0.10 -14.09 -10.27
CA LYS A 3 0.46 -13.31 -9.08
C LYS A 3 -0.38 -12.03 -9.03
N PHE A 4 -0.81 -11.66 -7.83
CA PHE A 4 -1.54 -10.43 -7.58
C PHE A 4 -0.81 -9.60 -6.53
N TYR A 5 -0.82 -8.28 -6.71
CA TYR A 5 -0.37 -7.33 -5.70
C TYR A 5 -1.53 -6.46 -5.24
N ASN A 6 -1.59 -6.12 -3.96
CA ASN A 6 -2.49 -5.07 -3.47
C ASN A 6 -1.86 -3.71 -3.68
N VAL A 7 -2.67 -2.72 -4.03
CA VAL A 7 -2.29 -1.30 -4.04
C VAL A 7 -3.03 -0.63 -2.89
N CYS A 8 -2.30 0.04 -2.01
CA CYS A 8 -2.86 0.80 -0.90
C CYS A 8 -2.41 2.25 -0.96
N THR A 9 -3.24 3.17 -0.47
CA THR A 9 -2.84 4.53 -0.16
C THR A 9 -2.48 4.66 1.31
N ARG A 10 -1.56 5.58 1.61
CA ARG A 10 -1.27 6.01 2.98
C ARG A 10 -1.75 7.44 3.15
N LYS A 11 -2.47 7.69 4.25
CA LYS A 11 -2.80 9.03 4.72
C LYS A 11 -2.26 9.21 6.13
N THR A 12 -1.40 10.20 6.32
CA THR A 12 -0.98 10.66 7.64
C THR A 12 -2.01 11.65 8.16
N ILE A 13 -2.52 11.41 9.37
CA ILE A 13 -3.40 12.31 10.11
C ILE A 13 -2.65 12.74 11.36
N THR A 14 -2.22 13.99 11.40
CA THR A 14 -1.64 14.60 12.59
C THR A 14 -2.76 15.07 13.50
N SER A 15 -2.83 14.55 14.72
CA SER A 15 -3.81 14.94 15.74
C SER A 15 -3.10 15.37 17.02
N VAL A 16 -3.85 15.96 17.96
CA VAL A 16 -3.34 16.44 19.26
C VAL A 16 -2.64 15.33 20.08
N ASN A 17 -2.96 14.06 19.79
CA ASN A 17 -2.42 12.88 20.48
C ASN A 17 -1.31 12.15 19.67
N GLY A 18 -0.79 12.77 18.60
CA GLY A 18 0.28 12.21 17.77
C GLY A 18 -0.10 11.97 16.30
N GLU A 19 0.82 11.37 15.55
CA GLU A 19 0.67 11.06 14.13
C GLU A 19 0.02 9.68 13.94
N LYS A 20 -1.10 9.61 13.21
CA LYS A 20 -1.75 8.34 12.84
C LYS A 20 -1.66 8.11 11.34
N LYS A 21 -1.04 7.00 10.94
CA LYS A 21 -0.97 6.56 9.53
C LYS A 21 -2.12 5.60 9.23
N LEU A 22 -2.99 5.97 8.29
CA LEU A 22 -4.09 5.15 7.81
C LEU A 22 -3.71 4.55 6.46
N TYR A 23 -3.84 3.23 6.32
CA TYR A 23 -3.64 2.52 5.06
C TYR A 23 -4.99 2.07 4.50
N HIS A 24 -5.25 2.38 3.23
CA HIS A 24 -6.49 2.00 2.57
C HIS A 24 -6.20 1.30 1.25
N LYS A 25 -6.70 0.07 1.08
CA LYS A 25 -6.56 -0.65 -0.19
C LYS A 25 -7.40 0.02 -1.28
N VAL A 26 -6.75 0.48 -2.33
CA VAL A 26 -7.37 1.18 -3.47
C VAL A 26 -7.44 0.33 -4.73
N GLY A 27 -6.72 -0.80 -4.79
CA GLY A 27 -6.76 -1.65 -5.98
C GLY A 27 -5.92 -2.91 -5.88
N VAL A 28 -5.83 -3.61 -7.01
CA VAL A 28 -4.98 -4.78 -7.20
C VAL A 28 -4.28 -4.75 -8.57
N ILE A 29 -3.05 -5.24 -8.63
CA ILE A 29 -2.28 -5.44 -9.87
C ILE A 29 -2.25 -6.92 -10.17
N LYS A 30 -2.62 -7.31 -11.40
CA LYS A 30 -2.47 -8.67 -11.90
C LYS A 30 -1.19 -8.76 -12.72
N VAL A 31 -0.33 -9.72 -12.40
CA VAL A 31 0.84 -10.04 -13.23
C VAL A 31 0.38 -10.83 -14.45
N THR A 32 0.82 -10.38 -15.62
CA THR A 32 0.58 -11.07 -16.89
C THR A 32 1.35 -12.38 -16.96
N GLU A 33 0.94 -13.27 -17.85
CA GLU A 33 1.59 -14.58 -18.03
C GLU A 33 3.07 -14.47 -18.43
N LYS A 34 3.47 -13.34 -19.03
CA LYS A 34 4.87 -13.04 -19.41
C LYS A 34 5.65 -12.28 -18.32
N GLY A 35 5.09 -12.14 -17.11
CA GLY A 35 5.75 -11.53 -15.96
C GLY A 35 5.65 -10.00 -15.87
N GLY A 36 5.12 -9.33 -16.89
CA GLY A 36 4.88 -7.88 -16.86
C GLY A 36 3.62 -7.48 -16.11
N TRP A 37 3.52 -6.22 -15.70
CA TRP A 37 2.31 -5.62 -15.14
C TRP A 37 2.28 -4.12 -15.46
N PHE A 38 1.09 -3.53 -15.49
CA PHE A 38 0.87 -2.12 -15.76
C PHE A 38 0.01 -1.51 -14.66
N LEU A 39 0.44 -0.35 -14.15
CA LEU A 39 -0.29 0.45 -13.18
C LEU A 39 -0.21 1.91 -13.62
N GLN A 40 -1.37 2.54 -13.77
CA GLN A 40 -1.47 3.98 -13.98
C GLN A 40 -2.05 4.61 -12.73
N LEU A 41 -1.31 5.54 -12.13
CA LEU A 41 -1.74 6.35 -11.00
C LEU A 41 -1.99 7.77 -11.48
N TYR A 42 -3.10 8.36 -11.04
CA TYR A 42 -3.34 9.78 -11.23
C TYR A 42 -2.69 10.54 -10.07
N HIS A 43 -2.13 11.72 -10.36
CA HIS A 43 -1.54 12.56 -9.32
C HIS A 43 -2.61 12.94 -8.29
N GLN A 44 -2.39 12.56 -7.05
CA GLN A 44 -3.16 12.99 -5.89
C GLN A 44 -2.19 13.67 -4.92
N PRO A 45 -2.44 14.92 -4.50
CA PRO A 45 -1.60 15.59 -3.51
C PRO A 45 -1.47 14.75 -2.24
N GLU A 46 -0.29 14.78 -1.63
CA GLU A 46 -0.04 14.19 -0.30
C GLU A 46 -0.45 12.71 -0.17
N THR A 47 -0.43 11.96 -1.27
CA THR A 47 -0.89 10.57 -1.31
C THR A 47 0.25 9.65 -1.74
N ASP A 48 0.68 8.79 -0.83
CA ASP A 48 1.62 7.72 -1.15
C ASP A 48 0.86 6.46 -1.56
N PHE A 49 1.32 5.80 -2.62
CA PHE A 49 0.82 4.50 -3.06
C PHE A 49 1.83 3.41 -2.76
N LEU A 50 1.38 2.34 -2.10
CA LEU A 50 2.20 1.21 -1.67
C LEU A 50 1.70 -0.08 -2.33
N ILE A 51 2.62 -0.93 -2.78
CA ILE A 51 2.32 -2.18 -3.47
C ILE A 51 2.77 -3.37 -2.59
N PHE A 52 1.87 -4.31 -2.30
CA PHE A 52 2.14 -5.46 -1.43
C PHE A 52 1.91 -6.80 -2.14
N PRO A 53 2.74 -7.83 -1.92
CA PRO A 53 2.71 -9.10 -2.66
C PRO A 53 1.61 -10.12 -2.31
N SER A 54 0.62 -9.78 -1.46
CA SER A 54 -0.45 -10.72 -1.07
C SER A 54 -1.84 -10.09 -1.14
N HIS A 55 -2.82 -10.87 -1.62
CA HIS A 55 -4.26 -10.53 -1.67
C HIS A 55 -5.08 -11.23 -0.55
N LYS A 56 -4.48 -12.19 0.16
CA LYS A 56 -5.15 -13.14 1.06
C LYS A 56 -4.76 -13.00 2.52
N ASP A 57 -3.58 -12.44 2.79
CA ASP A 57 -3.17 -12.15 4.14
C ASP A 57 -3.71 -10.78 4.52
N GLU A 58 -4.13 -10.62 5.77
CA GLU A 58 -4.53 -9.34 6.35
C GLU A 58 -3.56 -8.24 5.90
N LEU A 59 -4.08 -7.07 5.53
CA LEU A 59 -3.23 -5.95 5.11
C LEU A 59 -2.12 -5.79 6.15
N PRO A 60 -0.83 -5.85 5.75
CA PRO A 60 0.25 -5.83 6.72
C PRO A 60 0.12 -4.55 7.54
N VAL A 61 -0.04 -4.72 8.86
CA VAL A 61 0.12 -3.62 9.81
C VAL A 61 1.61 -3.31 9.80
N ILE A 62 2.00 -2.23 9.13
CA ILE A 62 3.38 -1.76 9.15
C ILE A 62 3.62 -1.20 10.56
N ASN A 63 4.21 -2.03 11.43
CA ASN A 63 4.60 -1.62 12.77
C ASN A 63 6.00 -1.00 12.72
N PHE A 64 6.12 0.27 13.15
CA PHE A 64 7.38 1.02 13.11
C PHE A 64 8.16 0.96 14.42
N ASP A 65 7.68 0.22 15.43
CA ASP A 65 8.25 0.11 16.79
C ASP A 65 9.68 -0.49 16.86
N SER A 66 10.39 -0.65 15.74
CA SER A 66 11.73 -1.26 15.74
C SER A 66 12.71 -0.65 14.73
N ASN A 67 12.45 0.54 14.18
CA ASN A 67 13.40 1.22 13.28
C ASN A 67 13.62 2.71 13.57
N GLU A 68 13.19 3.21 14.73
CA GLU A 68 13.77 4.44 15.29
C GLU A 68 14.68 4.06 16.47
N ALA A 69 15.99 4.07 16.18
CA ALA A 69 17.15 4.08 17.08
C ALA A 69 17.32 2.95 18.11
#